data_AF-A0A212S4T7-F1
#
_entry.id   AF-A0A212S4T7-F1
#
_cell.length_a   1.000
_cell.length_b   1.000
_cell.length_c   1.000
_cell.angle_alpha   90.00
_cell.angle_beta   90.00
_cell.angle_gamma   90.00
#
_symmetry.space_group_name_H-M   'P 1'
#
loop_
_entity.id
_entity.type
_entity.pdbx_description
1 polymer ?
#
loop_
_entity_poly.entity_id
_entity_poly.type
_entity_poly.pdbx_seq_one_letter_code
_entity_poly.pdbx_strand_id
1 'polypeptide(L)'
;MGRTKVAARFAEPIHFYPVRIKAGALGEGVPSRDLPLSPDHAVLTDDVLVQTGARVDGGSILRETHVLETFVYDRQSFPGETCLQKI
;
A
#
# COMPACT_ATOMS: atom_id res chain seq x y z
N MET A 1 -6.27 17.17 0.20
CA MET A 1 -5.64 16.07 -0.57
C MET A 1 -4.16 16.35 -0.66
N GLY A 2 -3.31 15.40 -0.27
CA GLY A 2 -1.85 15.50 -0.42
C GLY A 2 -1.39 14.64 -1.60
N ARG A 3 -0.33 15.03 -2.30
CA ARG A 3 0.29 14.21 -3.35
C ARG A 3 1.79 14.15 -3.18
N THR A 4 2.36 12.98 -3.35
CA THR A 4 3.82 12.77 -3.30
C THR A 4 4.26 12.15 -4.61
N LYS A 5 5.13 12.85 -5.34
CA LYS A 5 5.75 12.37 -6.58
C LYS A 5 7.11 11.75 -6.25
N VAL A 6 7.37 10.56 -6.74
CA VAL A 6 8.59 9.79 -6.48
C VAL A 6 9.30 9.53 -7.80
N ALA A 7 10.57 9.92 -7.88
CA ALA A 7 11.44 9.53 -8.99
C ALA A 7 12.14 8.21 -8.63
N ALA A 8 11.83 7.13 -9.35
CA ALA A 8 12.28 5.77 -9.01
C ALA A 8 13.81 5.64 -8.97
N ARG A 9 14.53 6.44 -9.75
CA ARG A 9 16.00 6.49 -9.79
C ARG A 9 16.64 6.83 -8.44
N PHE A 10 15.95 7.58 -7.59
CA PHE A 10 16.46 8.04 -6.29
C PHE A 10 15.72 7.42 -5.10
N ALA A 11 14.87 6.44 -5.36
CA ALA A 11 13.95 5.90 -4.38
C ALA A 11 14.40 4.48 -3.96
N GLU A 12 14.65 4.31 -2.67
CA GLU A 12 14.92 2.99 -2.10
C GLU A 12 13.65 2.12 -2.15
N PRO A 13 13.69 0.91 -2.74
CA PRO A 13 12.50 0.09 -2.92
C PRO A 13 11.74 -0.17 -1.62
N ILE A 14 12.45 -0.39 -0.51
CA ILE A 14 11.82 -0.72 0.77
C ILE A 14 10.93 0.39 1.34
N HIS A 15 11.29 1.65 1.08
CA HIS A 15 10.58 2.81 1.60
C HIS A 15 9.58 3.40 0.61
N PHE A 16 9.80 3.23 -0.69
CA PHE A 16 9.06 3.99 -1.70
C PHE A 16 8.29 3.15 -2.71
N TYR A 17 8.71 1.92 -3.00
CA TYR A 17 8.06 1.16 -4.06
C TYR A 17 6.70 0.64 -3.57
N PRO A 18 5.64 0.71 -4.40
CA PRO A 18 4.32 0.29 -3.98
C PRO A 18 4.30 -1.16 -3.51
N VAL A 19 3.44 -1.45 -2.53
CA VAL A 19 3.10 -2.82 -2.15
C VAL A 19 1.71 -3.12 -2.68
N ARG A 20 1.60 -4.20 -3.45
CA ARG A 20 0.35 -4.73 -3.97
C ARG A 20 -0.16 -5.83 -3.06
N ILE A 21 -1.37 -5.63 -2.53
CA ILE A 21 -2.16 -6.67 -1.90
C ILE A 21 -3.06 -7.26 -2.98
N LYS A 22 -2.88 -8.54 -3.31
CA LYS A 22 -3.74 -9.22 -4.30
C LYS A 22 -5.16 -9.40 -3.80
N ALA A 23 -6.11 -9.53 -4.71
CA ALA A 23 -7.49 -9.89 -4.35
C ALA A 23 -7.55 -11.13 -3.44
N GLY A 24 -8.34 -11.07 -2.37
CA GLY A 24 -8.48 -12.16 -1.39
C GLY A 24 -7.28 -12.40 -0.46
N ALA A 25 -6.25 -11.56 -0.47
CA ALA A 25 -5.04 -11.77 0.33
C ALA A 25 -5.22 -11.53 1.84
N LEU A 26 -6.23 -10.76 2.26
CA LEU A 26 -6.50 -10.42 3.66
C LEU A 26 -7.67 -11.19 4.25
N GLY A 27 -8.30 -12.06 3.47
CA GLY A 27 -9.49 -12.82 3.85
C GLY A 27 -10.32 -13.18 2.62
N GLU A 28 -11.39 -13.95 2.81
CA GLU A 28 -12.26 -14.38 1.71
C GLU A 28 -12.84 -13.15 0.97
N GLY A 29 -12.44 -12.97 -0.29
CA GLY A 29 -12.88 -11.85 -1.12
C GLY A 29 -12.34 -10.47 -0.73
N VAL A 30 -11.35 -10.38 0.18
CA VAL A 30 -10.79 -9.11 0.66
C VAL A 30 -9.28 -9.04 0.38
N PRO A 31 -8.78 -8.03 -0.35
CA PRO A 31 -9.54 -7.02 -1.10
C PRO A 31 -10.34 -7.63 -2.25
N SER A 32 -11.37 -6.92 -2.71
CA SER A 32 -12.19 -7.33 -3.86
C SER A 32 -11.44 -7.28 -5.20
N ARG A 33 -10.30 -6.60 -5.22
CA ARG A 33 -9.38 -6.46 -6.36
C ARG A 33 -7.96 -6.21 -5.86
N ASP A 34 -6.98 -6.34 -6.74
CA ASP A 34 -5.61 -5.96 -6.42
C ASP A 34 -5.55 -4.48 -5.97
N LEU A 35 -4.94 -4.26 -4.82
CA LEU A 35 -4.87 -2.95 -4.17
C LEU A 35 -3.39 -2.52 -4.03
N PRO A 36 -2.91 -1.60 -4.89
CA PRO A 36 -1.59 -1.00 -4.72
C PRO A 36 -1.65 0.09 -3.62
N LEU A 37 -0.75 -0.02 -2.65
CA LEU A 37 -0.65 0.89 -1.51
C LEU A 37 0.79 1.39 -1.35
N SER A 38 0.95 2.57 -0.76
CA SER A 38 2.27 3.02 -0.29
C SER A 38 2.77 2.14 0.86
N PRO A 39 4.07 1.89 1.00
CA PRO A 39 4.63 1.08 2.10
C PRO A 39 4.19 1.52 3.50
N ASP A 40 4.07 2.83 3.71
CA ASP A 40 3.70 3.43 5.01
C ASP A 40 2.19 3.38 5.29
N HIS A 41 1.38 2.86 4.36
CA HIS A 41 -0.05 2.73 4.57
C HIS A 41 -0.33 1.61 5.57
N ALA A 42 -1.18 1.84 6.58
CA ALA A 42 -1.58 0.80 7.51
C ALA A 42 -2.86 0.11 7.04
N VAL A 43 -2.86 -1.22 7.05
CA VAL A 43 -4.06 -2.04 6.83
C VAL A 43 -4.48 -2.69 8.14
N LEU A 44 -5.77 -2.68 8.42
CA LEU A 44 -6.34 -3.39 9.57
C LEU A 44 -6.46 -4.86 9.24
N THR A 45 -5.89 -5.72 10.07
CA THR A 45 -6.09 -7.18 9.96
C THR A 45 -5.97 -7.79 11.35
N ASP A 46 -6.88 -8.70 11.68
CA ASP A 46 -6.95 -9.34 13.00
C ASP A 46 -6.93 -8.31 14.15
N ASP A 47 -7.71 -7.23 14.00
CA ASP A 47 -7.82 -6.10 14.94
C ASP A 47 -6.52 -5.30 15.17
N VAL A 48 -5.47 -5.53 14.36
CA VAL A 48 -4.20 -4.80 14.44
C VAL A 48 -3.94 -4.01 13.15
N LEU A 49 -3.49 -2.76 13.31
CA LEU A 49 -2.99 -1.95 12.20
C LEU A 49 -1.54 -2.33 11.91
N VAL A 50 -1.30 -2.87 10.72
CA VAL A 50 0.04 -3.25 10.26
C VAL A 50 0.39 -2.45 9.02
N GLN A 51 1.60 -1.90 8.98
CA GLN A 51 2.09 -1.21 7.77
C GLN A 51 2.22 -2.19 6.62
N THR A 52 1.77 -1.77 5.43
CA THR A 52 1.76 -2.59 4.22
C THR A 52 3.18 -3.03 3.86
N GLY A 53 4.17 -2.14 4.04
CA GLY A 53 5.59 -2.43 3.80
C GLY A 53 6.16 -3.55 4.67
N ALA A 54 5.61 -3.76 5.87
CA ALA A 54 6.02 -4.83 6.79
C ALA A 54 5.27 -6.16 6.52
N ARG A 55 4.20 -6.13 5.72
CA ARG A 55 3.33 -7.29 5.45
C ARG A 55 3.69 -8.05 4.17
N VAL A 56 4.79 -7.68 3.51
CA VAL A 56 5.25 -8.34 2.28
C VAL A 56 5.64 -9.79 2.61
N ASP A 57 4.92 -10.73 2.00
CA ASP A 57 5.06 -12.17 2.27
C ASP A 57 5.64 -12.95 1.08
N GLY A 58 5.82 -12.31 -0.08
CA GLY A 58 6.34 -12.94 -1.29
C GLY A 58 5.33 -13.79 -2.07
N GLY A 59 4.07 -13.86 -1.63
CA GLY A 59 2.98 -14.59 -2.27
C GLY A 59 1.86 -13.67 -2.76
N SER A 60 0.95 -13.30 -1.86
CA SER A 60 -0.22 -12.50 -2.17
C SER A 60 -0.04 -11.02 -1.81
N ILE A 61 0.95 -10.70 -0.98
CA ILE A 61 1.34 -9.33 -0.65
C ILE A 61 2.77 -9.11 -1.14
N LEU A 62 2.90 -8.33 -2.21
CA LEU A 62 4.13 -8.21 -2.99
C LEU A 62 4.57 -6.76 -3.10
N ARG A 63 5.87 -6.52 -2.96
CA ARG A 63 6.45 -5.25 -3.37
C ARG A 63 6.63 -5.24 -4.88
N GLU A 64 6.17 -4.18 -5.53
CA GLU A 64 6.40 -3.98 -6.96
C GLU A 64 7.89 -3.89 -7.24
N THR A 65 8.37 -4.60 -8.25
CA THR A 65 9.75 -4.51 -8.73
C THR A 65 9.85 -3.72 -10.04
N HIS A 66 8.74 -3.60 -10.77
CA HIS A 66 8.64 -2.90 -12.04
C HIS A 66 7.76 -1.66 -11.86
N VAL A 67 8.39 -0.55 -11.46
CA VAL A 67 7.73 0.75 -11.32
C VAL A 67 8.07 1.66 -12.50
N LEU A 68 7.22 2.64 -12.77
CA LEU A 68 7.51 3.71 -13.72
C LEU A 68 8.73 4.53 -13.25
N GLU A 69 9.43 5.19 -14.17
CA GLU A 69 10.53 6.12 -13.82
C GLU A 69 10.08 7.19 -12.82
N THR A 70 8.81 7.59 -12.88
CA THR A 70 8.17 8.44 -11.89
C THR A 70 6.74 7.99 -11.62
N PHE A 71 6.38 7.90 -10.34
CA PHE A 71 5.03 7.54 -9.89
C PHE A 71 4.53 8.49 -8.79
N VAL A 72 3.23 8.48 -8.51
CA VAL A 72 2.57 9.42 -7.59
C VAL A 72 1.71 8.68 -6.59
N TYR A 73 1.82 9.03 -5.32
CA TYR A 73 0.87 8.65 -4.27
C TYR A 73 -0.10 9.79 -4.01
N ASP A 74 -1.40 9.48 -3.98
CA ASP A 74 -2.45 10.38 -3.54
C ASP A 74 -2.81 10.06 -2.09
N ARG A 75 -2.64 11.02 -1.18
CA ARG A 75 -2.99 10.91 0.24
C ARG A 75 -4.34 11.59 0.47
N GLN A 76 -5.32 10.78 0.80
CA GLN A 76 -6.64 11.23 1.19
C GLN A 76 -6.63 11.50 2.71
N SER A 77 -7.15 12.66 3.11
CA SER A 77 -7.35 13.00 4.52
C SER A 77 -8.86 13.11 4.73
N PHE A 78 -9.38 12.35 5.69
CA PHE A 78 -10.78 12.40 6.08
C PHE A 78 -10.88 13.16 7.42
N PRO A 79 -11.76 14.17 7.55
CA PRO A 79 -11.94 14.85 8.81
C PRO A 79 -12.57 13.90 9.84
N GLY A 80 -11.94 13.77 11.02
CA GLY A 80 -12.50 13.04 12.17
C GLY A 80 -12.19 11.53 12.26
N GLU A 81 -11.45 10.94 11.32
CA GLU A 81 -11.11 9.51 11.34
C GLU A 81 -9.61 9.29 11.13
N THR A 82 -8.99 8.48 11.99
CA THR A 82 -7.65 7.95 11.77
C THR A 82 -7.70 6.97 10.59
N CYS A 83 -7.50 7.48 9.37
CA CYS A 83 -7.16 6.75 8.14
C CYS A 83 -7.50 5.25 8.15
N LEU A 84 -8.78 4.90 8.23
CA LEU A 84 -9.27 3.55 7.96
C LEU A 84 -9.62 3.51 6.48
N GLN A 85 -8.65 3.19 5.62
CA GLN A 85 -9.01 2.76 4.26
C GLN A 85 -9.68 1.40 4.41
N LYS A 86 -11.03 1.40 4.37
CA LYS A 86 -11.81 0.18 4.15
C LYS A 86 -11.34 -0.43 2.83
N ILE A 87 -10.88 -1.67 2.95
CA ILE A 87 -10.35 -2.51 1.89
C ILE A 87 -11.44 -2.80 0.85
#